data_AF-A0A6A6M8L4-F1
#
_entry.id   AF-A0A6A6M8L4-F1
#
_cell.length_a   1.000
_cell.length_b   1.000
_cell.length_c   1.000
_cell.angle_alpha   90.00
_cell.angle_beta   90.00
_cell.angle_gamma   90.00
#
_symmetry.space_group_name_H-M   'P 1'
#
loop_
_entity.id
_entity.type
_entity.pdbx_description
1 polymer ?
#
loop_
_entity_poly.entity_id
_entity_poly.type
_entity_poly.pdbx_seq_one_letter_code
_entity_poly.pdbx_strand_id
1 'polypeptide(L)'
;MEPQETCSTRIISTNSMSSDGTAASSTLSQSDVFQILHLLVSLGIILATDKLLKKAFVAAAIKFPSALFGMFCIFSVLLILDSTIPAAATSLMNFFHPALMFIQRWLPLFYVPSLVVLPLSVKDIPAASGAKICFIIAGGWFASLCVAGFTAIAVRKMVKTEMTDAEPTAKPSPFSSIEIWSWSGIFLISFVAALFYPTSLGTAARTCLPFLLASTVLGYMVGSGLPSSVKKVFHPIICCTLSAELAAVAFGYLSRSGLDPVLGCYLTKASSNPGAGDVLMGFLGSVILSFAFSMFKQRKLVKRHAAEIFTSIILSTIFSLYSTALIGRLVGAHGLGTAALSAKEPEALPFCAIAYALTGIFGSLLCSVPAVRQSLLAIVG
;
A
#
# COMPACT_ATOMS: atom_id res chain seq x y z
N MET A 1 48.53 28.72 25.22
CA MET A 1 47.81 29.78 25.94
C MET A 1 47.12 30.64 24.90
N GLU A 2 45.81 30.49 24.77
CA GLU A 2 44.90 31.58 24.34
C GLU A 2 44.80 32.63 25.47
N PRO A 3 44.11 33.81 25.34
CA PRO A 3 43.18 34.27 24.29
C PRO A 3 43.28 35.75 23.84
N GLN A 4 42.39 36.09 22.89
CA GLN A 4 41.94 37.41 22.44
C GLN A 4 41.12 38.19 23.49
N GLU A 5 41.10 39.53 23.35
CA GLU A 5 39.91 40.39 23.50
C GLU A 5 39.95 41.51 22.44
N THR A 6 38.82 41.80 21.78
CA THR A 6 38.04 43.07 21.95
C THR A 6 36.85 43.17 20.96
N CYS A 7 35.69 43.40 21.58
CA CYS A 7 34.40 44.00 21.18
C CYS A 7 34.28 44.86 19.89
N SER A 8 33.14 44.75 19.15
CA SER A 8 32.28 45.92 18.81
C SER A 8 30.91 45.57 18.19
N THR A 9 29.85 45.98 18.90
CA THR A 9 28.62 46.71 18.54
C THR A 9 27.66 46.31 17.39
N ARG A 10 26.38 46.22 17.79
CA ARG A 10 25.11 45.89 17.13
C ARG A 10 24.53 47.04 16.29
N ILE A 11 23.98 46.75 15.10
CA ILE A 11 23.02 47.62 14.40
C ILE A 11 21.72 46.82 14.16
N ILE A 12 20.63 47.29 14.78
CA ILE A 12 19.24 46.86 14.54
C ILE A 12 18.61 47.92 13.62
N SER A 13 17.87 47.49 12.61
CA SER A 13 17.01 48.39 11.82
C SER A 13 15.59 47.83 11.73
N THR A 14 14.62 48.67 12.05
CA THR A 14 13.16 48.41 12.10
C THR A 14 12.40 49.41 11.22
N ASN A 15 11.21 48.97 10.76
CA ASN A 15 10.07 49.69 10.15
C ASN A 15 9.88 49.38 8.64
N SER A 16 8.67 49.16 8.10
CA SER A 16 7.34 49.66 8.49
C SER A 16 6.17 48.77 8.02
N MET A 17 5.06 48.79 8.77
CA MET A 17 3.72 48.35 8.36
C MET A 17 3.06 49.36 7.41
N SER A 18 2.41 48.86 6.35
CA SER A 18 1.24 49.49 5.71
C SER A 18 0.38 48.41 5.07
N SER A 19 -0.87 48.31 5.51
CA SER A 19 -1.94 47.52 4.91
C SER A 19 -2.44 48.19 3.63
N ASP A 20 -2.81 47.40 2.61
CA ASP A 20 -4.13 47.54 1.97
C ASP A 20 -4.45 46.31 1.11
N GLY A 21 -5.73 45.96 1.11
CA GLY A 21 -6.23 44.65 0.70
C GLY A 21 -6.57 44.49 -0.78
N THR A 22 -7.08 43.28 -1.06
CA THR A 22 -7.89 42.88 -2.23
C THR A 22 -7.13 42.49 -3.51
N ALA A 23 -6.76 41.20 -3.58
CA ALA A 23 -7.17 40.27 -4.63
C ALA A 23 -6.29 39.01 -4.54
N ALA A 24 -6.76 38.00 -3.80
CA ALA A 24 -6.17 36.66 -3.85
C ALA A 24 -6.57 35.98 -5.17
N SER A 25 -5.92 36.39 -6.27
CA SER A 25 -5.92 35.65 -7.52
C SER A 25 -4.76 34.66 -7.48
N SER A 26 -5.10 33.38 -7.38
CA SER A 26 -4.20 32.24 -7.39
C SER A 26 -3.43 32.14 -8.71
N THR A 27 -2.19 32.62 -8.75
CA THR A 27 -1.24 32.30 -9.81
C THR A 27 -0.55 30.98 -9.46
N LEU A 28 -0.95 29.87 -10.11
CA LEU A 28 -0.12 28.67 -10.15
C LEU A 28 1.25 29.06 -10.73
N SER A 29 2.32 28.81 -10.01
CA SER A 29 3.66 29.09 -10.53
C SER A 29 3.97 28.16 -11.70
N GLN A 30 4.70 28.64 -12.71
CA GLN A 30 5.11 27.85 -13.88
C GLN A 30 5.87 26.56 -13.46
N SER A 31 6.57 26.61 -12.32
CA SER A 31 7.22 25.46 -11.70
C SER A 31 6.25 24.37 -11.22
N ASP A 32 5.07 24.73 -10.69
CA ASP A 32 4.10 23.76 -10.19
C ASP A 32 3.47 22.97 -11.33
N VAL A 33 3.16 23.66 -12.44
CA VAL A 33 2.61 23.05 -13.66
C VAL A 33 3.59 22.02 -14.22
N PHE A 34 4.88 22.36 -14.27
CA PHE A 34 5.91 21.43 -14.74
C PHE A 34 6.03 20.20 -13.84
N GLN A 35 5.97 20.35 -12.52
CA GLN A 35 6.02 19.22 -11.58
C GLN A 35 4.81 18.29 -11.72
N ILE A 36 3.60 18.86 -11.85
CA ILE A 36 2.38 18.08 -12.07
C ILE A 36 2.46 17.33 -13.39
N LEU A 37 2.90 17.99 -14.47
CA LEU A 37 3.07 17.34 -15.76
C LEU A 37 4.08 16.20 -15.69
N HIS A 38 5.23 16.41 -15.03
CA HIS A 38 6.24 15.38 -14.85
C HIS A 38 5.72 14.19 -14.05
N LEU A 39 4.94 14.43 -12.99
CA LEU A 39 4.23 13.38 -12.26
C LEU A 39 3.27 12.60 -13.17
N LEU A 40 2.44 13.28 -13.95
CA LEU A 40 1.47 12.65 -14.84
C LEU A 40 2.15 11.79 -15.90
N VAL A 41 3.23 12.29 -16.51
CA VAL A 41 4.00 11.55 -17.52
C VAL A 41 4.70 10.34 -16.90
N SER A 42 5.44 10.53 -15.80
CA SER A 42 6.17 9.44 -15.15
C SER A 42 5.22 8.35 -14.61
N LEU A 43 4.11 8.74 -13.98
CA LEU A 43 3.10 7.79 -13.49
C LEU A 43 2.36 7.12 -14.65
N GLY A 44 2.02 7.89 -15.70
CA GLY A 44 1.37 7.40 -16.90
C GLY A 44 2.21 6.34 -17.62
N ILE A 45 3.54 6.49 -17.67
CA ILE A 45 4.43 5.48 -18.23
C ILE A 45 4.39 4.19 -17.41
N ILE A 46 4.49 4.26 -16.08
CA ILE A 46 4.41 3.06 -15.22
C ILE A 46 3.07 2.33 -15.43
N LEU A 47 1.95 3.08 -15.45
CA LEU A 47 0.61 2.53 -15.68
C LEU A 47 0.48 1.90 -17.07
N ALA A 48 1.01 2.56 -18.10
CA ALA A 48 1.00 2.06 -19.46
C ALA A 48 1.83 0.77 -19.57
N THR A 49 3.03 0.74 -18.99
CA THR A 49 3.88 -0.45 -18.95
C THR A 49 3.17 -1.63 -18.28
N ASP A 50 2.50 -1.41 -17.15
CA ASP A 50 1.72 -2.45 -16.47
C ASP A 50 0.59 -3.00 -17.36
N LYS A 51 -0.22 -2.11 -17.96
CA LYS A 51 -1.32 -2.51 -18.86
C LYS A 51 -0.82 -3.23 -20.10
N LEU A 52 0.27 -2.79 -20.71
CA LEU A 52 0.87 -3.43 -21.88
C LEU A 52 1.44 -4.80 -21.54
N LEU A 53 2.18 -4.92 -20.43
CA LEU A 53 2.69 -6.20 -19.95
C LEU A 53 1.55 -7.18 -19.65
N LYS A 54 0.47 -6.74 -18.98
CA LYS A 54 -0.69 -7.58 -18.73
C LYS A 54 -1.33 -8.07 -20.02
N LYS A 55 -1.54 -7.18 -21.01
CA LYS A 55 -2.09 -7.56 -22.32
C LYS A 55 -1.19 -8.55 -23.06
N ALA A 56 0.12 -8.34 -23.05
CA ALA A 56 1.09 -9.23 -23.69
C ALA A 56 1.10 -10.63 -23.07
N PHE A 57 1.05 -10.73 -21.73
CA PHE A 57 1.02 -12.00 -21.02
C PHE A 57 -0.28 -12.77 -21.27
N VAL A 58 -1.41 -12.07 -21.29
CA VAL A 58 -2.71 -12.68 -21.63
C VAL A 58 -2.70 -13.19 -23.08
N ALA A 59 -2.18 -12.40 -24.03
CA ALA A 59 -2.07 -12.81 -25.43
C ALA A 59 -1.13 -14.01 -25.62
N ALA A 60 -0.08 -14.11 -24.80
CA ALA A 60 0.86 -15.23 -24.79
C ALA A 60 0.40 -16.42 -23.92
N ALA A 61 -0.80 -16.37 -23.33
CA ALA A 61 -1.31 -17.38 -22.39
C ALA A 61 -0.37 -17.70 -21.20
N ILE A 62 0.45 -16.73 -20.79
CA ILE A 62 1.39 -16.88 -19.67
C ILE A 62 0.63 -16.67 -18.36
N LYS A 63 0.59 -17.69 -17.52
CA LYS A 63 -0.08 -17.66 -16.19
C LYS A 63 0.75 -16.97 -15.09
N PHE A 64 1.98 -16.56 -15.40
CA PHE A 64 2.85 -15.87 -14.45
C PHE A 64 2.41 -14.40 -14.28
N PRO A 65 2.43 -13.82 -13.08
CA PRO A 65 2.10 -12.41 -12.87
C PRO A 65 3.01 -11.46 -13.68
N SER A 66 2.44 -10.77 -14.66
CA SER A 66 3.18 -9.89 -15.58
C SER A 66 3.91 -8.75 -14.86
N ALA A 67 3.35 -8.24 -13.75
CA ALA A 67 3.96 -7.18 -12.96
C ALA A 67 5.26 -7.62 -12.27
N LEU A 68 5.36 -8.88 -11.80
CA LEU A 68 6.60 -9.41 -11.24
C LEU A 68 7.69 -9.51 -12.30
N PHE A 69 7.33 -9.98 -13.50
CA PHE A 69 8.25 -10.02 -14.64
C PHE A 69 8.76 -8.61 -14.97
N GLY A 70 7.84 -7.64 -15.11
CA GLY A 70 8.19 -6.25 -15.37
C GLY A 70 9.10 -5.64 -14.30
N MET A 71 8.85 -5.94 -13.03
CA MET A 71 9.69 -5.51 -11.91
C MET A 71 11.13 -6.02 -12.07
N PHE A 72 11.33 -7.31 -12.35
CA PHE A 72 12.67 -7.87 -12.58
C PHE A 72 13.33 -7.32 -13.85
N CYS A 73 12.57 -7.08 -14.92
CA CYS A 73 13.09 -6.44 -16.13
C CYS A 73 13.58 -5.02 -15.85
N ILE A 74 12.77 -4.17 -15.19
CA ILE A 74 13.15 -2.80 -14.84
C ILE A 74 14.39 -2.80 -13.94
N PHE A 75 14.42 -3.67 -12.92
CA PHE A 75 15.56 -3.80 -12.03
C PHE A 75 16.83 -4.23 -12.78
N SER A 76 16.72 -5.20 -13.68
CA SER A 76 17.86 -5.67 -14.50
C SER A 76 18.38 -4.58 -15.44
N VAL A 77 17.48 -3.85 -16.08
CA VAL A 77 17.83 -2.67 -16.91
C VAL A 77 18.57 -1.65 -16.06
N LEU A 78 18.05 -1.28 -14.88
CA LEU A 78 18.72 -0.35 -13.98
C LEU A 78 20.11 -0.84 -13.55
N LEU A 79 20.29 -2.14 -13.27
CA LEU A 79 21.61 -2.70 -12.96
C LEU A 79 22.59 -2.64 -14.13
N ILE A 80 22.13 -2.92 -15.36
CA ILE A 80 22.94 -2.82 -16.57
C ILE A 80 23.32 -1.37 -16.84
N LEU A 81 22.38 -0.42 -16.67
CA LEU A 81 22.68 1.00 -16.80
C LEU A 81 23.66 1.46 -15.73
N ASP A 82 23.52 1.02 -14.47
CA ASP A 82 24.44 1.38 -13.38
C ASP A 82 25.87 0.89 -13.63
N SER A 83 26.04 -0.26 -14.30
CA SER A 83 27.36 -0.81 -14.60
C SER A 83 27.98 -0.24 -15.88
N THR A 84 27.17 0.16 -16.86
CA THR A 84 27.64 0.66 -18.17
C THR A 84 27.67 2.18 -18.25
N ILE A 85 26.62 2.86 -17.78
CA ILE A 85 26.42 4.31 -17.86
C ILE A 85 25.73 4.82 -16.57
N PRO A 86 26.46 4.99 -15.44
CA PRO A 86 25.86 5.34 -14.14
C PRO A 86 25.02 6.62 -14.15
N ALA A 87 25.39 7.59 -15.00
CA ALA A 87 24.63 8.82 -15.20
C ALA A 87 23.23 8.56 -15.78
N ALA A 88 23.09 7.59 -16.69
CA ALA A 88 21.81 7.21 -17.27
C ALA A 88 20.92 6.51 -16.24
N ALA A 89 21.48 5.64 -15.39
CA ALA A 89 20.74 5.03 -14.27
C ALA A 89 20.20 6.10 -13.31
N THR A 90 21.04 7.08 -12.95
CA THR A 90 20.64 8.20 -12.06
C THR A 90 19.57 9.07 -12.71
N SER A 91 19.70 9.37 -13.99
CA SER A 91 18.68 10.13 -14.75
C SER A 91 17.33 9.41 -14.78
N LEU A 92 17.34 8.10 -15.05
CA LEU A 92 16.14 7.27 -15.06
C LEU A 92 15.46 7.23 -13.67
N MET A 93 16.25 7.11 -12.61
CA MET A 93 15.76 7.17 -11.22
C MET A 93 15.13 8.53 -10.88
N ASN A 94 15.73 9.63 -11.34
CA ASN A 94 15.24 10.98 -11.10
C ASN A 94 13.97 11.29 -11.90
N PHE A 95 13.88 10.79 -13.13
CA PHE A 95 12.68 10.93 -13.97
C PHE A 95 11.45 10.27 -13.33
N PHE A 96 11.59 9.04 -12.81
CA PHE A 96 10.47 8.36 -12.15
C PHE A 96 10.24 8.82 -10.71
N HIS A 97 11.12 9.63 -10.13
CA HIS A 97 11.05 10.03 -8.72
C HIS A 97 9.66 10.58 -8.29
N PRO A 98 9.00 11.49 -9.04
CA PRO A 98 7.68 11.99 -8.65
C PRO A 98 6.62 10.89 -8.59
N ALA A 99 6.59 9.99 -9.59
CA ALA A 99 5.69 8.85 -9.60
C ALA A 99 5.95 7.89 -8.44
N LEU A 100 7.23 7.62 -8.11
CA LEU A 100 7.59 6.80 -6.98
C LEU A 100 7.10 7.40 -5.66
N MET A 101 7.26 8.72 -5.46
CA MET A 101 6.77 9.41 -4.27
C MET A 101 5.24 9.38 -4.18
N PHE A 102 4.54 9.55 -5.31
CA PHE A 102 3.09 9.41 -5.38
C PHE A 102 2.65 7.98 -5.00
N ILE A 103 3.24 6.96 -5.64
CA ILE A 103 2.91 5.56 -5.37
C ILE A 103 3.18 5.22 -3.91
N GLN A 104 4.33 5.64 -3.35
CA GLN A 104 4.65 5.43 -1.93
C GLN A 104 3.65 6.11 -1.00
N ARG A 105 3.20 7.34 -1.34
CA ARG A 105 2.20 8.08 -0.56
C ARG A 105 0.85 7.38 -0.51
N TRP A 106 0.46 6.70 -1.58
CA TRP A 106 -0.85 6.04 -1.70
C TRP A 106 -0.77 4.51 -1.57
N LEU A 107 0.41 3.95 -1.36
CA LEU A 107 0.67 2.51 -1.39
C LEU A 107 -0.33 1.72 -0.53
N PRO A 108 -0.59 2.06 0.75
CA PRO A 108 -1.50 1.30 1.58
C PRO A 108 -2.95 1.30 1.05
N LEU A 109 -3.38 2.39 0.41
CA LEU A 109 -4.73 2.56 -0.12
C LEU A 109 -5.05 1.51 -1.20
N PHE A 110 -4.09 1.18 -2.06
CA PHE A 110 -4.31 0.24 -3.18
C PHE A 110 -4.56 -1.21 -2.72
N TYR A 111 -4.23 -1.53 -1.47
CA TYR A 111 -4.46 -2.85 -0.86
C TYR A 111 -5.78 -2.95 -0.07
N VAL A 112 -6.39 -1.81 0.25
CA VAL A 112 -7.62 -1.75 1.07
C VAL A 112 -8.83 -2.45 0.46
N PRO A 113 -9.06 -2.48 -0.87
CA PRO A 113 -10.34 -2.94 -1.41
C PRO A 113 -10.77 -4.33 -0.95
N SER A 114 -9.82 -5.24 -0.80
CA SER A 114 -10.10 -6.60 -0.33
C SER A 114 -10.51 -6.68 1.14
N LEU A 115 -10.14 -5.68 1.96
CA LEU A 115 -10.60 -5.55 3.35
C LEU A 115 -12.02 -4.96 3.41
N VAL A 116 -12.35 -4.02 2.52
CA VAL A 116 -13.70 -3.39 2.47
C VAL A 116 -14.79 -4.40 2.12
N VAL A 117 -14.48 -5.39 1.28
CA VAL A 117 -15.42 -6.46 0.92
C VAL A 117 -15.28 -7.70 1.80
N LEU A 118 -14.53 -7.61 2.90
CA LEU A 118 -14.37 -8.73 3.82
C LEU A 118 -15.72 -9.19 4.40
N PRO A 119 -16.67 -8.31 4.80
CA PRO A 119 -17.98 -8.73 5.26
C PRO A 119 -18.72 -9.63 4.26
N LEU A 120 -18.65 -9.31 2.97
CA LEU A 120 -19.21 -10.14 1.89
C LEU A 120 -18.53 -11.50 1.77
N SER A 121 -17.21 -11.54 1.99
CA SER A 121 -16.39 -12.74 1.79
C SER A 121 -16.52 -13.75 2.93
N VAL A 122 -16.93 -13.28 4.12
CA VAL A 122 -17.03 -14.11 5.33
C VAL A 122 -18.46 -14.41 5.77
N LYS A 123 -19.48 -13.81 5.13
CA LYS A 123 -20.89 -13.95 5.54
C LYS A 123 -21.38 -15.41 5.59
N ASP A 124 -20.86 -16.24 4.69
CA ASP A 124 -21.24 -17.66 4.57
C ASP A 124 -20.31 -18.59 5.39
N ILE A 125 -19.36 -18.01 6.14
CA ILE A 125 -18.42 -18.78 6.97
C ILE A 125 -19.01 -18.93 8.37
N PRO A 126 -19.25 -20.17 8.86
CA PRO A 126 -19.68 -20.40 10.23
C PRO A 126 -18.68 -19.81 11.24
N ALA A 127 -19.18 -19.21 12.33
CA ALA A 127 -18.32 -18.55 13.33
C ALA A 127 -17.20 -19.45 13.89
N ALA A 128 -17.49 -20.75 14.06
CA ALA A 128 -16.49 -21.74 14.48
C ALA A 128 -15.36 -21.93 13.46
N SER A 129 -15.67 -21.88 12.16
CA SER A 129 -14.67 -21.91 11.08
C SER A 129 -13.91 -20.60 11.01
N GLY A 130 -14.59 -19.46 11.21
CA GLY A 130 -13.96 -18.14 11.31
C GLY A 130 -12.91 -18.08 12.43
N ALA A 131 -13.23 -18.56 13.63
CA ALA A 131 -12.29 -18.60 14.75
C ALA A 131 -11.03 -19.43 14.43
N LYS A 132 -11.19 -20.58 13.75
CA LYS A 132 -10.06 -21.40 13.29
C LYS A 132 -9.19 -20.67 12.27
N ILE A 133 -9.81 -19.97 11.32
CA ILE A 133 -9.09 -19.16 10.32
C ILE A 133 -8.29 -18.05 11.02
N CYS A 134 -8.92 -17.32 11.94
CA CYS A 134 -8.23 -16.28 12.72
C CYS A 134 -7.05 -16.85 13.52
N PHE A 135 -7.21 -18.01 14.15
CA PHE A 135 -6.13 -18.71 14.86
C PHE A 135 -4.97 -19.07 13.92
N ILE A 136 -5.27 -19.65 12.75
CA ILE A 136 -4.26 -20.00 11.74
C ILE A 136 -3.54 -18.74 11.23
N ILE A 137 -4.26 -17.67 10.94
CA ILE A 137 -3.67 -16.42 10.43
C ILE A 137 -2.75 -15.79 11.49
N ALA A 138 -3.25 -15.56 12.70
CA ALA A 138 -2.47 -14.90 13.76
C ALA A 138 -1.30 -15.76 14.25
N GLY A 139 -1.54 -17.06 14.50
CA GLY A 139 -0.52 -18.01 14.93
C GLY A 139 0.51 -18.30 13.85
N GLY A 140 0.07 -18.50 12.61
CA GLY A 140 0.92 -18.71 11.45
C GLY A 140 1.80 -17.50 11.17
N TRP A 141 1.23 -16.28 11.20
CA TRP A 141 1.99 -15.04 11.07
C TRP A 141 3.12 -14.93 12.11
N PHE A 142 2.82 -15.16 13.39
CA PHE A 142 3.81 -15.08 14.46
C PHE A 142 4.90 -16.15 14.29
N ALA A 143 4.52 -17.38 14.00
CA ALA A 143 5.46 -18.48 13.81
C ALA A 143 6.38 -18.24 12.60
N SER A 144 5.83 -17.77 11.47
CA SER A 144 6.62 -17.42 10.29
C SER A 144 7.60 -16.27 10.55
N LEU A 145 7.21 -15.25 11.32
CA LEU A 145 8.13 -14.18 11.73
C LEU A 145 9.28 -14.69 12.60
N CYS A 146 8.99 -15.58 13.55
CA CYS A 146 10.03 -16.20 14.36
C CYS A 146 10.99 -17.00 13.49
N VAL A 147 10.48 -17.84 12.57
CA VAL A 147 11.32 -18.63 11.65
C VAL A 147 12.18 -17.72 10.76
N ALA A 148 11.60 -16.66 10.18
CA ALA A 148 12.34 -15.69 9.38
C ALA A 148 13.43 -14.99 10.21
N GLY A 149 13.08 -14.46 11.38
CA GLY A 149 14.00 -13.75 12.26
C GLY A 149 15.16 -14.63 12.74
N PHE A 150 14.87 -15.83 13.26
CA PHE A 150 15.89 -16.77 13.69
C PHE A 150 16.80 -17.22 12.55
N THR A 151 16.23 -17.49 11.38
CA THR A 151 17.01 -17.87 10.20
C THR A 151 17.94 -16.74 9.79
N ALA A 152 17.43 -15.50 9.70
CA ALA A 152 18.24 -14.35 9.35
C ALA A 152 19.42 -14.15 10.33
N ILE A 153 19.19 -14.28 11.64
CA ILE A 153 20.24 -14.14 12.66
C ILE A 153 21.24 -15.29 12.58
N ALA A 154 20.78 -16.53 12.44
CA ALA A 154 21.64 -17.69 12.34
C ALA A 154 22.56 -17.58 11.13
N VAL A 155 21.99 -17.26 9.95
CA VAL A 155 22.76 -17.04 8.72
C VAL A 155 23.71 -15.88 8.89
N ARG A 156 23.27 -14.75 9.45
CA ARG A 156 24.14 -13.59 9.74
C ARG A 156 25.33 -13.96 10.61
N LYS A 157 25.13 -14.74 11.69
CA LYS A 157 26.22 -15.23 12.55
C LYS A 157 27.18 -16.14 11.78
N MET A 158 26.67 -16.95 10.84
CA MET A 158 27.50 -17.81 9.98
C MET A 158 28.31 -17.01 8.95
N VAL A 159 27.71 -16.02 8.29
CA VAL A 159 28.37 -15.21 7.23
C VAL A 159 29.10 -13.98 7.77
N LYS A 160 28.98 -13.68 9.07
CA LYS A 160 29.64 -12.55 9.78
C LYS A 160 29.39 -11.18 9.14
N THR A 161 28.19 -10.96 8.63
CA THR A 161 27.79 -9.69 8.03
C THR A 161 27.50 -8.63 9.12
N GLU A 162 28.16 -7.48 9.03
CA GLU A 162 27.87 -6.33 9.88
C GLU A 162 26.58 -5.64 9.43
N MET A 163 25.81 -5.13 10.39
CA MET A 163 24.59 -4.37 10.10
C MET A 163 24.98 -2.96 9.65
N THR A 164 24.39 -2.55 8.54
CA THR A 164 24.45 -1.17 8.09
C THR A 164 23.03 -0.65 8.06
N ASP A 165 22.82 0.58 8.53
CA ASP A 165 21.52 1.20 8.42
C ASP A 165 21.14 1.37 6.95
N ALA A 166 19.84 1.17 6.66
CA ALA A 166 19.32 1.44 5.35
C ALA A 166 19.41 2.94 5.05
N GLU A 167 19.76 3.29 3.81
CA GLU A 167 19.73 4.68 3.38
C GLU A 167 18.34 5.29 3.62
N PRO A 168 18.24 6.47 4.27
CA PRO A 168 16.96 7.09 4.57
C PRO A 168 16.14 7.30 3.29
N THR A 169 14.97 6.67 3.23
CA THR A 169 14.02 6.94 2.15
C THR A 169 13.26 8.23 2.45
N ALA A 170 13.13 9.09 1.43
CA ALA A 170 12.35 10.31 1.55
C ALA A 170 10.91 9.97 1.97
N LYS A 171 10.43 10.60 3.03
CA LYS A 171 9.05 10.42 3.48
C LYS A 171 8.12 11.21 2.55
N PRO A 172 6.98 10.65 2.13
CA PRO A 172 5.97 11.39 1.40
C PRO A 172 5.48 12.60 2.20
N SER A 173 5.08 13.67 1.50
CA SER A 173 4.48 14.83 2.12
C SER A 173 3.12 14.49 2.75
N PRO A 174 2.76 15.13 3.88
CA PRO A 174 1.44 14.98 4.47
C PRO A 174 0.35 15.53 3.53
N PHE A 175 -0.89 15.08 3.73
CA PHE A 175 -2.03 15.58 2.98
C PHE A 175 -2.40 16.99 3.41
N SER A 176 -2.69 17.83 2.41
CA SER A 176 -3.13 19.21 2.60
C SER A 176 -4.64 19.30 2.89
N SER A 177 -5.06 20.40 3.50
CA SER A 177 -6.49 20.63 3.78
C SER A 177 -7.31 20.76 2.50
N ILE A 178 -6.73 21.31 1.43
CA ILE A 178 -7.41 21.44 0.13
C ILE A 178 -7.68 20.06 -0.49
N GLU A 179 -6.75 19.11 -0.38
CA GLU A 179 -6.97 17.72 -0.84
C GLU A 179 -8.15 17.09 -0.06
N ILE A 180 -8.20 17.27 1.27
CA ILE A 180 -9.27 16.72 2.11
C ILE A 180 -10.62 17.34 1.73
N TRP A 181 -10.70 18.67 1.60
CA TRP A 181 -11.93 19.36 1.22
C TRP A 181 -12.41 18.97 -0.18
N SER A 182 -11.48 18.80 -1.13
CA SER A 182 -11.81 18.36 -2.49
C SER A 182 -12.43 16.97 -2.49
N TRP A 183 -11.84 16.01 -1.77
CA TRP A 183 -12.38 14.66 -1.66
C TRP A 183 -13.70 14.61 -0.88
N SER A 184 -13.87 15.45 0.15
CA SER A 184 -15.14 15.60 0.87
C SER A 184 -16.26 16.14 -0.02
N GLY A 185 -15.94 17.11 -0.89
CA GLY A 185 -16.87 17.63 -1.89
C GLY A 185 -17.29 16.56 -2.90
N ILE A 186 -16.31 15.81 -3.44
CA ILE A 186 -16.59 14.68 -4.35
C ILE A 186 -17.48 13.66 -3.66
N PHE A 187 -17.15 13.27 -2.42
CA PHE A 187 -17.93 12.33 -1.63
C PHE A 187 -19.38 12.79 -1.50
N LEU A 188 -19.62 14.00 -0.99
CA LEU A 188 -20.98 14.48 -0.72
C LEU A 188 -21.81 14.61 -1.99
N ILE A 189 -21.26 15.24 -3.03
CA ILE A 189 -21.97 15.47 -4.30
C ILE A 189 -22.33 14.13 -4.95
N SER A 190 -21.37 13.21 -5.06
CA SER A 190 -21.62 11.93 -5.72
C SER A 190 -22.47 10.97 -4.88
N PHE A 191 -22.40 11.03 -3.55
CA PHE A 191 -23.26 10.26 -2.66
C PHE A 191 -24.73 10.65 -2.84
N VAL A 192 -25.01 11.97 -2.80
CA VAL A 192 -26.36 12.50 -2.99
C VAL A 192 -26.86 12.23 -4.41
N ALA A 193 -26.02 12.45 -5.42
CA ALA A 193 -26.39 12.16 -6.81
C ALA A 193 -26.71 10.68 -7.02
N ALA A 194 -25.97 9.76 -6.40
CA ALA A 194 -26.23 8.33 -6.50
C ALA A 194 -27.53 7.89 -5.81
N LEU A 195 -28.00 8.62 -4.79
CA LEU A 195 -29.29 8.35 -4.14
C LEU A 195 -30.47 8.72 -5.04
N PHE A 196 -30.39 9.85 -5.74
CA PHE A 196 -31.48 10.33 -6.61
C PHE A 196 -31.42 9.72 -8.02
N TYR A 197 -30.23 9.43 -8.53
CA TYR A 197 -29.99 8.96 -9.89
C TYR A 197 -29.07 7.72 -9.92
N PRO A 198 -29.54 6.57 -9.41
CA PRO A 198 -28.70 5.39 -9.11
C PRO A 198 -28.02 4.74 -10.32
N THR A 199 -28.44 5.06 -11.55
CA THR A 199 -27.86 4.54 -12.79
C THR A 199 -27.40 5.65 -13.75
N SER A 200 -27.19 6.87 -13.25
CA SER A 200 -26.79 8.02 -14.08
C SER A 200 -25.50 7.79 -14.87
N LEU A 201 -24.56 7.00 -14.34
CA LEU A 201 -23.32 6.61 -15.03
C LEU A 201 -23.43 5.24 -15.74
N GLY A 202 -24.65 4.85 -16.12
CA GLY A 202 -24.98 3.64 -16.87
C GLY A 202 -25.27 2.42 -15.99
N THR A 203 -24.54 2.26 -14.87
CA THR A 203 -24.74 1.17 -13.92
C THR A 203 -24.72 1.67 -12.49
N ALA A 204 -25.26 0.88 -11.56
CA ALA A 204 -25.16 1.17 -10.13
C ALA A 204 -23.69 1.23 -9.67
N ALA A 205 -22.84 0.30 -10.11
CA ALA A 205 -21.42 0.28 -9.74
C ALA A 205 -20.68 1.56 -10.17
N ARG A 206 -20.86 2.00 -11.42
CA ARG A 206 -20.22 3.24 -11.92
C ARG A 206 -20.77 4.48 -11.24
N THR A 207 -22.05 4.49 -10.88
CA THR A 207 -22.69 5.60 -10.17
C THR A 207 -22.21 5.68 -8.72
N CYS A 208 -22.03 4.54 -8.06
CA CYS A 208 -21.51 4.47 -6.69
C CYS A 208 -19.99 4.67 -6.59
N LEU A 209 -19.26 4.42 -7.69
CA LEU A 209 -17.79 4.49 -7.73
C LEU A 209 -17.23 5.80 -7.13
N PRO A 210 -17.68 7.01 -7.51
CA PRO A 210 -17.02 8.23 -7.07
C PRO A 210 -17.13 8.44 -5.55
N PHE A 211 -18.29 8.18 -4.95
CA PHE A 211 -18.46 8.38 -3.49
C PHE A 211 -17.77 7.27 -2.69
N LEU A 212 -17.81 6.03 -3.18
CA LEU A 212 -17.14 4.92 -2.53
C LEU A 212 -15.62 5.09 -2.58
N LEU A 213 -15.09 5.53 -3.73
CA LEU A 213 -13.67 5.87 -3.87
C LEU A 213 -13.30 7.04 -2.96
N ALA A 214 -14.10 8.10 -2.96
CA ALA A 214 -13.85 9.27 -2.13
C ALA A 214 -13.88 8.94 -0.63
N SER A 215 -14.84 8.13 -0.16
CA SER A 215 -14.87 7.69 1.24
C SER A 215 -13.63 6.86 1.60
N THR A 216 -13.21 5.96 0.72
CA THR A 216 -11.99 5.15 0.91
C THR A 216 -10.77 6.09 1.04
N VAL A 217 -10.61 7.02 0.09
CA VAL A 217 -9.51 8.01 0.11
C VAL A 217 -9.54 8.88 1.37
N LEU A 218 -10.70 9.41 1.76
CA LEU A 218 -10.85 10.26 2.95
C LEU A 218 -10.48 9.50 4.23
N GLY A 219 -10.94 8.26 4.39
CA GLY A 219 -10.58 7.43 5.53
C GLY A 219 -9.07 7.21 5.62
N TYR A 220 -8.39 7.03 4.49
CA TYR A 220 -6.93 6.94 4.45
C TYR A 220 -6.23 8.25 4.80
N MET A 221 -6.70 9.38 4.26
CA MET A 221 -6.12 10.70 4.52
C MET A 221 -6.26 11.10 5.99
N VAL A 222 -7.46 10.94 6.56
CA VAL A 222 -7.75 11.20 7.97
C VAL A 222 -6.94 10.25 8.86
N GLY A 223 -6.93 8.95 8.55
CA GLY A 223 -6.15 7.96 9.31
C GLY A 223 -4.65 8.24 9.28
N SER A 224 -4.13 8.71 8.15
CA SER A 224 -2.73 9.12 8.00
C SER A 224 -2.39 10.41 8.76
N GLY A 225 -3.38 11.25 9.07
CA GLY A 225 -3.24 12.45 9.89
C GLY A 225 -3.27 12.21 11.40
N LEU A 226 -3.68 11.02 11.87
CA LEU A 226 -3.85 10.76 13.31
C LEU A 226 -2.53 10.84 14.10
N PRO A 227 -2.58 11.20 15.41
CA PRO A 227 -1.41 11.14 16.29
C PRO A 227 -0.80 9.73 16.37
N SER A 228 0.51 9.64 16.60
CA SER A 228 1.23 8.35 16.64
C SER A 228 0.67 7.36 17.66
N SER A 229 0.17 7.84 18.81
CA SER A 229 -0.49 6.99 19.82
C SER A 229 -1.77 6.35 19.31
N VAL A 230 -2.55 7.08 18.50
CA VAL A 230 -3.82 6.61 17.94
C VAL A 230 -3.57 5.69 16.75
N LYS A 231 -2.56 5.98 15.92
CA LYS A 231 -2.14 5.15 14.78
C LYS A 231 -1.74 3.73 15.15
N LYS A 232 -1.35 3.49 16.40
CA LYS A 232 -1.07 2.13 16.92
C LYS A 232 -2.30 1.23 16.82
N VAL A 233 -3.50 1.80 17.01
CA VAL A 233 -4.78 1.08 17.00
C VAL A 233 -5.53 1.35 15.69
N PHE A 234 -5.69 2.61 15.34
CA PHE A 234 -6.33 3.05 14.10
C PHE A 234 -5.29 3.26 13.00
N HIS A 235 -4.77 2.15 12.49
CA HIS A 235 -3.90 2.18 11.32
C HIS A 235 -4.63 2.88 10.14
N PRO A 236 -3.95 3.65 9.28
CA PRO A 236 -4.62 4.32 8.14
C PRO A 236 -5.42 3.37 7.24
N ILE A 237 -4.98 2.11 7.10
CA ILE A 237 -5.71 1.06 6.37
C ILE A 237 -7.04 0.75 7.06
N ILE A 238 -7.06 0.64 8.40
CA ILE A 238 -8.30 0.37 9.16
C ILE A 238 -9.27 1.55 9.04
N CYS A 239 -8.78 2.78 9.18
CA CYS A 239 -9.61 3.98 9.01
C CYS A 239 -10.26 4.04 7.63
N CYS A 240 -9.48 3.72 6.60
CA CYS A 240 -9.92 3.63 5.22
C CYS A 240 -11.00 2.56 5.02
N THR A 241 -10.79 1.34 5.54
CA THR A 241 -11.78 0.26 5.50
C THR A 241 -13.08 0.65 6.18
N LEU A 242 -13.01 1.15 7.42
CA LEU A 242 -14.19 1.54 8.20
C LEU A 242 -14.95 2.70 7.54
N SER A 243 -14.25 3.67 6.95
CA SER A 243 -14.89 4.79 6.24
C SER A 243 -15.67 4.29 5.03
N ALA A 244 -15.07 3.42 4.21
CA ALA A 244 -15.73 2.85 3.03
C ALA A 244 -16.94 1.98 3.43
N GLU A 245 -16.82 1.15 4.46
CA GLU A 245 -17.93 0.35 4.99
C GLU A 245 -19.05 1.23 5.58
N LEU A 246 -18.72 2.26 6.34
CA LEU A 246 -19.72 3.18 6.90
C LEU A 246 -20.48 3.92 5.80
N ALA A 247 -19.78 4.36 4.74
CA ALA A 247 -20.43 4.96 3.58
C ALA A 247 -21.33 3.95 2.85
N ALA A 248 -20.90 2.69 2.72
CA ALA A 248 -21.71 1.64 2.12
C ALA A 248 -22.96 1.31 2.95
N VAL A 249 -22.84 1.24 4.28
CA VAL A 249 -23.95 1.06 5.21
C VAL A 249 -24.93 2.22 5.12
N ALA A 250 -24.43 3.47 5.19
CA ALA A 250 -25.26 4.66 5.10
C ALA A 250 -26.01 4.73 3.76
N PHE A 251 -25.31 4.48 2.65
CA PHE A 251 -25.93 4.44 1.33
C PHE A 251 -26.96 3.32 1.23
N GLY A 252 -26.61 2.09 1.62
CA GLY A 252 -27.50 0.94 1.56
C GLY A 252 -28.74 1.07 2.42
N TYR A 253 -28.65 1.79 3.56
CA TYR A 253 -29.78 2.14 4.40
C TYR A 253 -30.68 3.19 3.72
N LEU A 254 -30.10 4.28 3.21
CA LEU A 254 -30.84 5.38 2.59
C LEU A 254 -31.47 5.00 1.24
N SER A 255 -30.79 4.18 0.44
CA SER A 255 -31.28 3.66 -0.84
C SER A 255 -32.20 2.45 -0.69
N ARG A 256 -32.29 1.88 0.52
CA ARG A 256 -32.98 0.62 0.84
C ARG A 256 -32.46 -0.60 0.07
N SER A 257 -31.24 -0.54 -0.47
CA SER A 257 -30.60 -1.69 -1.15
C SER A 257 -29.96 -2.68 -0.17
N GLY A 258 -29.66 -2.27 1.05
CA GLY A 258 -28.83 -3.02 1.99
C GLY A 258 -27.33 -2.92 1.69
N LEU A 259 -26.50 -3.52 2.55
CA LEU A 259 -25.04 -3.42 2.50
C LEU A 259 -24.43 -4.27 1.36
N ASP A 260 -24.91 -5.52 1.21
CA ASP A 260 -24.32 -6.49 0.28
C ASP A 260 -24.25 -5.99 -1.17
N PRO A 261 -25.33 -5.42 -1.75
CA PRO A 261 -25.27 -4.92 -3.13
C PRO A 261 -24.32 -3.73 -3.29
N VAL A 262 -24.15 -2.91 -2.26
CA VAL A 262 -23.27 -1.73 -2.29
C VAL A 262 -21.80 -2.17 -2.22
N LEU A 263 -21.47 -3.13 -1.37
CA LEU A 263 -20.14 -3.75 -1.35
C LEU A 263 -19.87 -4.55 -2.65
N GLY A 264 -20.89 -5.13 -3.26
CA GLY A 264 -20.79 -5.74 -4.60
C GLY A 264 -20.51 -4.71 -5.70
N CYS A 265 -21.09 -3.51 -5.58
CA CYS A 265 -20.78 -2.37 -6.45
C CYS A 265 -19.38 -1.79 -6.19
N TYR A 266 -18.86 -1.92 -4.97
CA TYR A 266 -17.53 -1.47 -4.60
C TYR A 266 -16.44 -2.27 -5.32
N LEU A 267 -16.57 -3.60 -5.38
CA LEU A 267 -15.62 -4.50 -6.05
C LEU A 267 -16.37 -5.46 -6.98
N THR A 268 -16.52 -5.09 -8.25
CA THR A 268 -17.30 -5.86 -9.24
C THR A 268 -16.48 -6.97 -9.90
N LYS A 269 -15.14 -6.86 -9.87
CA LYS A 269 -14.21 -7.73 -10.60
C LYS A 269 -14.40 -7.71 -12.12
N ALA A 270 -15.13 -6.72 -12.65
CA ALA A 270 -15.45 -6.60 -14.07
C ALA A 270 -14.80 -5.35 -14.66
N SER A 271 -13.89 -5.53 -15.63
CA SER A 271 -13.21 -4.41 -16.30
C SER A 271 -14.14 -3.49 -17.09
N SER A 272 -15.26 -4.03 -17.60
CA SER A 272 -16.30 -3.28 -18.30
C SER A 272 -17.20 -2.49 -17.36
N ASN A 273 -17.23 -2.79 -16.06
CA ASN A 273 -18.09 -2.15 -15.09
C ASN A 273 -17.37 -1.96 -13.74
N PRO A 274 -16.31 -1.13 -13.70
CA PRO A 274 -15.45 -1.06 -12.52
C PRO A 274 -16.18 -0.41 -11.34
N GLY A 275 -15.95 -0.94 -10.14
CA GLY A 275 -16.21 -0.28 -8.88
C GLY A 275 -14.99 0.49 -8.35
N ALA A 276 -15.15 1.17 -7.22
CA ALA A 276 -14.06 1.91 -6.56
C ALA A 276 -12.87 1.00 -6.20
N GLY A 277 -13.15 -0.20 -5.71
CA GLY A 277 -12.16 -1.21 -5.38
C GLY A 277 -11.40 -1.71 -6.60
N ASP A 278 -12.08 -1.90 -7.74
CA ASP A 278 -11.42 -2.34 -8.99
C ASP A 278 -10.43 -1.29 -9.51
N VAL A 279 -10.78 -0.01 -9.38
CA VAL A 279 -9.88 1.10 -9.73
C VAL A 279 -8.64 1.08 -8.84
N LEU A 280 -8.81 0.98 -7.53
CA LEU A 280 -7.70 0.96 -6.56
C LEU A 280 -6.79 -0.26 -6.74
N MET A 281 -7.36 -1.46 -6.88
CA MET A 281 -6.60 -2.68 -7.14
C MET A 281 -5.93 -2.66 -8.52
N GLY A 282 -6.49 -1.90 -9.47
CA GLY A 282 -5.91 -1.67 -10.78
C GLY A 282 -4.51 -1.03 -10.75
N PHE A 283 -4.13 -0.37 -9.65
CA PHE A 283 -2.78 0.21 -9.45
C PHE A 283 -1.77 -0.79 -8.89
N LEU A 284 -2.20 -1.98 -8.45
CA LEU A 284 -1.32 -2.93 -7.76
C LEU A 284 -0.16 -3.43 -8.64
N GLY A 285 -0.38 -3.60 -9.94
CA GLY A 285 0.69 -3.95 -10.88
C GLY A 285 1.74 -2.85 -10.99
N SER A 286 1.29 -1.60 -11.10
CA SER A 286 2.15 -0.40 -11.14
C SER A 286 2.96 -0.20 -9.85
N VAL A 287 2.35 -0.52 -8.70
CA VAL A 287 3.06 -0.59 -7.40
C VAL A 287 4.21 -1.59 -7.47
N ILE A 288 3.97 -2.80 -7.97
CA ILE A 288 4.99 -3.85 -8.08
C ILE A 288 6.13 -3.40 -9.02
N LEU A 289 5.81 -2.79 -10.16
CA LEU A 289 6.83 -2.22 -11.05
C LEU A 289 7.68 -1.16 -10.32
N SER A 290 7.05 -0.30 -9.50
CA SER A 290 7.75 0.73 -8.73
C SER A 290 8.73 0.16 -7.70
N PHE A 291 8.51 -1.06 -7.20
CA PHE A 291 9.42 -1.70 -6.26
C PHE A 291 10.78 -2.04 -6.87
N ALA A 292 10.88 -2.16 -8.20
CA ALA A 292 12.17 -2.31 -8.89
C ALA A 292 13.12 -1.13 -8.58
N PHE A 293 12.57 0.09 -8.56
CA PHE A 293 13.33 1.31 -8.27
C PHE A 293 13.76 1.36 -6.79
N SER A 294 12.89 0.92 -5.87
CA SER A 294 13.21 0.81 -4.45
C SER A 294 14.31 -0.23 -4.19
N MET A 295 14.23 -1.40 -4.83
CA MET A 295 15.27 -2.42 -4.78
C MET A 295 16.59 -1.92 -5.38
N PHE A 296 16.54 -1.15 -6.46
CA PHE A 296 17.73 -0.56 -7.07
C PHE A 296 18.40 0.47 -6.15
N LYS A 297 17.62 1.33 -5.48
CA LYS A 297 18.17 2.25 -4.45
C LYS A 297 18.87 1.46 -3.34
N GLN A 298 18.22 0.40 -2.83
CA GLN A 298 18.75 -0.41 -1.74
C GLN A 298 19.68 -1.55 -2.20
N ARG A 299 20.12 -1.57 -3.47
CA ARG A 299 20.82 -2.73 -4.07
C ARG A 299 22.09 -3.15 -3.34
N LYS A 300 22.84 -2.19 -2.80
CA LYS A 300 24.06 -2.47 -2.02
C LYS A 300 23.72 -3.21 -0.73
N LEU A 301 22.67 -2.78 -0.03
CA LEU A 301 22.18 -3.42 1.18
C LEU A 301 21.63 -4.81 0.88
N VAL A 302 20.79 -4.94 -0.15
CA VAL A 302 20.23 -6.23 -0.59
C VAL A 302 21.35 -7.21 -0.97
N LYS A 303 22.39 -6.74 -1.67
CA LYS A 303 23.56 -7.56 -2.02
C LYS A 303 24.37 -7.97 -0.79
N ARG A 304 24.59 -7.05 0.16
CA ARG A 304 25.33 -7.31 1.40
C ARG A 304 24.64 -8.37 2.27
N HIS A 305 23.33 -8.29 2.38
CA HIS A 305 22.51 -9.19 3.20
C HIS A 305 21.81 -10.28 2.37
N ALA A 306 22.29 -10.58 1.17
CA ALA A 306 21.61 -11.49 0.24
C ALA A 306 21.42 -12.89 0.85
N ALA A 307 22.46 -13.44 1.50
CA ALA A 307 22.39 -14.74 2.15
C ALA A 307 21.30 -14.78 3.23
N GLU A 308 21.25 -13.76 4.10
CA GLU A 308 20.24 -13.65 5.15
C GLU A 308 18.83 -13.52 4.57
N ILE A 309 18.65 -12.61 3.60
CA ILE A 309 17.36 -12.32 2.98
C ILE A 309 16.83 -13.56 2.24
N PHE A 310 17.60 -14.13 1.31
CA PHE A 310 17.13 -15.24 0.49
C PHE A 310 16.92 -16.51 1.29
N THR A 311 17.84 -16.88 2.20
CA THR A 311 17.67 -18.08 3.02
C THR A 311 16.49 -17.93 3.99
N SER A 312 16.33 -16.76 4.62
CA SER A 312 15.18 -16.47 5.49
C SER A 312 13.86 -16.55 4.72
N ILE A 313 13.78 -15.95 3.53
CA ILE A 313 12.56 -15.98 2.71
C ILE A 313 12.24 -17.42 2.30
N ILE A 314 13.21 -18.19 1.82
CA ILE A 314 12.98 -19.57 1.38
C ILE A 314 12.50 -20.45 2.54
N LEU A 315 13.21 -20.46 3.67
CA LEU A 315 12.85 -21.29 4.82
C LEU A 315 11.53 -20.85 5.45
N SER A 316 11.30 -19.56 5.61
CA SER A 316 10.04 -19.03 6.15
C SER A 316 8.87 -19.33 5.22
N THR A 317 9.05 -19.30 3.89
CA THR A 317 7.99 -19.60 2.92
C THR A 317 7.63 -21.08 2.95
N ILE A 318 8.63 -21.97 2.95
CA ILE A 318 8.42 -23.42 3.08
C ILE A 318 7.69 -23.71 4.40
N PHE A 319 8.19 -23.18 5.51
CA PHE A 319 7.56 -23.34 6.81
C PHE A 319 6.11 -22.82 6.80
N SER A 320 5.88 -21.60 6.31
CA SER A 320 4.55 -20.97 6.27
C SER A 320 3.57 -21.81 5.45
N LEU A 321 3.98 -22.31 4.29
CA LEU A 321 3.12 -23.07 3.40
C LEU A 321 2.69 -24.41 4.03
N TYR A 322 3.65 -25.20 4.49
CA TYR A 322 3.38 -26.53 5.04
C TYR A 322 2.74 -26.48 6.42
N SER A 323 3.16 -25.55 7.30
CA SER A 323 2.56 -25.41 8.64
C SER A 323 1.10 -24.96 8.56
N THR A 324 0.77 -23.99 7.69
CA THR A 324 -0.62 -23.54 7.48
C THR A 324 -1.48 -24.69 6.97
N ALA A 325 -0.99 -25.47 6.00
CA ALA A 325 -1.70 -26.63 5.48
C ALA A 325 -1.91 -27.72 6.55
N LEU A 326 -0.88 -28.03 7.34
CA LEU A 326 -0.92 -29.03 8.39
C LEU A 326 -1.87 -28.62 9.53
N ILE A 327 -1.71 -27.41 10.07
CA ILE A 327 -2.56 -26.89 11.14
C ILE A 327 -4.01 -26.78 10.64
N GLY A 328 -4.22 -26.29 9.41
CA GLY A 328 -5.54 -26.23 8.77
C GLY A 328 -6.22 -27.60 8.72
N ARG A 329 -5.46 -28.67 8.42
CA ARG A 329 -5.96 -30.04 8.50
C ARG A 329 -6.26 -30.46 9.94
N LEU A 330 -5.36 -30.19 10.89
CA LEU A 330 -5.50 -30.60 12.30
C LEU A 330 -6.71 -29.93 13.00
N VAL A 331 -6.99 -28.66 12.71
CA VAL A 331 -8.16 -27.95 13.30
C VAL A 331 -9.46 -28.23 12.54
N GLY A 332 -9.45 -29.11 11.53
CA GLY A 332 -10.63 -29.46 10.75
C GLY A 332 -11.08 -28.36 9.78
N ALA A 333 -10.20 -27.42 9.41
CA ALA A 333 -10.42 -26.44 8.35
C ALA A 333 -10.08 -26.98 6.95
N HIS A 334 -9.87 -28.30 6.82
CA HIS A 334 -9.44 -28.96 5.59
C HIS A 334 -10.34 -28.67 4.39
N GLY A 335 -11.67 -28.58 4.58
CA GLY A 335 -12.62 -28.29 3.50
C GLY A 335 -12.45 -26.90 2.86
N LEU A 336 -12.04 -25.89 3.64
CA LEU A 336 -11.68 -24.57 3.10
C LEU A 336 -10.30 -24.59 2.44
N GLY A 337 -9.33 -25.30 3.02
CA GLY A 337 -7.99 -25.43 2.47
C GLY A 337 -7.97 -26.19 1.14
N THR A 338 -8.73 -27.28 1.01
CA THR A 338 -8.89 -28.02 -0.24
C THR A 338 -9.71 -27.23 -1.27
N ALA A 339 -10.74 -26.49 -0.85
CA ALA A 339 -11.47 -25.59 -1.73
C ALA A 339 -10.56 -24.47 -2.28
N ALA A 340 -9.73 -23.85 -1.43
CA ALA A 340 -8.78 -22.83 -1.83
C ALA A 340 -7.67 -23.37 -2.76
N LEU A 341 -7.19 -24.60 -2.52
CA LEU A 341 -6.19 -25.27 -3.36
C LEU A 341 -6.79 -25.81 -4.68
N SER A 342 -8.07 -26.19 -4.68
CA SER A 342 -8.78 -26.70 -5.86
C SER A 342 -9.38 -25.57 -6.71
N ALA A 343 -9.57 -24.38 -6.14
CA ALA A 343 -10.03 -23.24 -6.88
C ALA A 343 -8.96 -22.85 -7.90
N LYS A 344 -9.29 -22.94 -9.19
CA LYS A 344 -8.52 -22.31 -10.27
C LYS A 344 -8.75 -20.81 -10.18
N GLU A 345 -8.12 -20.15 -9.21
CA GLU A 345 -8.17 -18.70 -9.12
C GLU A 345 -7.15 -18.10 -10.08
N PRO A 346 -7.57 -17.36 -11.12
CA PRO A 346 -6.68 -16.87 -12.16
C PRO A 346 -5.77 -15.71 -11.71
N GLU A 347 -6.00 -15.11 -10.54
CA GLU A 347 -5.30 -13.91 -10.10
C GLU A 347 -4.81 -14.06 -8.64
N ALA A 348 -3.52 -14.36 -8.45
CA ALA A 348 -2.88 -14.45 -7.13
C ALA A 348 -2.67 -13.09 -6.45
N LEU A 349 -2.65 -12.01 -7.23
CA LEU A 349 -2.31 -10.66 -6.78
C LEU A 349 -3.25 -10.11 -5.68
N PRO A 350 -4.60 -10.22 -5.79
CA PRO A 350 -5.53 -9.91 -4.71
C PRO A 350 -5.24 -10.61 -3.38
N PHE A 351 -4.90 -11.90 -3.42
CA PHE A 351 -4.63 -12.68 -2.21
C PHE A 351 -3.31 -12.29 -1.58
N CYS A 352 -2.27 -12.10 -2.40
CA CYS A 352 -1.00 -11.52 -1.92
C CYS A 352 -1.25 -10.14 -1.30
N ALA A 353 -2.09 -9.31 -1.93
CA ALA A 353 -2.45 -8.00 -1.42
C ALA A 353 -3.13 -8.05 -0.04
N ILE A 354 -4.10 -8.94 0.14
CA ILE A 354 -4.72 -9.22 1.45
C ILE A 354 -3.67 -9.68 2.45
N ALA A 355 -2.83 -10.65 2.06
CA ALA A 355 -1.80 -11.20 2.94
C ALA A 355 -0.81 -10.12 3.38
N TYR A 356 -0.34 -9.26 2.47
CA TYR A 356 0.54 -8.14 2.80
C TYR A 356 -0.14 -7.11 3.70
N ALA A 357 -1.39 -6.74 3.41
CA ALA A 357 -2.15 -5.79 4.22
C ALA A 357 -2.39 -6.33 5.63
N LEU A 358 -2.87 -7.57 5.77
CA LEU A 358 -3.10 -8.21 7.06
C LEU A 358 -1.79 -8.41 7.82
N THR A 359 -0.74 -8.90 7.17
CA THR A 359 0.60 -9.05 7.77
C THR A 359 1.14 -7.71 8.29
N GLY A 360 0.96 -6.64 7.52
CA GLY A 360 1.37 -5.28 7.93
C GLY A 360 0.53 -4.74 9.09
N ILE A 361 -0.79 -4.91 9.05
CA ILE A 361 -1.71 -4.48 10.11
C ILE A 361 -1.44 -5.25 11.41
N PHE A 362 -1.49 -6.58 11.38
CA PHE A 362 -1.22 -7.42 12.54
C PHE A 362 0.20 -7.21 13.05
N GLY A 363 1.19 -7.09 12.17
CA GLY A 363 2.55 -6.81 12.60
C GLY A 363 2.72 -5.47 13.27
N SER A 364 2.10 -4.42 12.76
CA SER A 364 2.15 -3.10 13.41
C SER A 364 1.40 -3.11 14.74
N LEU A 365 0.20 -3.71 14.80
CA LEU A 365 -0.62 -3.80 16.01
C LEU A 365 0.06 -4.64 17.09
N LEU A 366 0.47 -5.86 16.76
CA LEU A 366 1.05 -6.79 17.72
C LEU A 366 2.41 -6.31 18.19
N CYS A 367 3.28 -5.80 17.32
CA CYS A 367 4.55 -5.20 17.74
C CYS A 367 4.39 -3.87 18.50
N SER A 368 3.22 -3.22 18.44
CA SER A 368 2.94 -2.04 19.28
C SER A 368 2.69 -2.40 20.74
N VAL A 369 2.34 -3.66 21.03
CA VAL A 369 2.18 -4.19 22.39
C VAL A 369 3.57 -4.38 23.01
N PRO A 370 3.90 -3.71 24.12
CA PRO A 370 5.24 -3.78 24.72
C PRO A 370 5.68 -5.21 25.06
N ALA A 371 4.75 -6.04 25.57
CA ALA A 371 5.03 -7.43 25.89
C ALA A 371 5.45 -8.23 24.66
N VAL A 372 4.72 -8.12 23.55
CA VAL A 372 5.05 -8.81 22.29
C VAL A 372 6.38 -8.31 21.74
N ARG A 373 6.61 -7.00 21.75
CA ARG A 373 7.89 -6.42 21.30
C ARG A 373 9.07 -6.93 22.15
N GLN A 374 8.93 -6.95 23.47
CA GLN A 374 9.96 -7.44 24.37
C GLN A 374 10.19 -8.94 24.19
N SER A 375 9.13 -9.73 24.02
CA SER A 375 9.26 -11.17 23.71
C SER A 375 9.98 -11.38 22.38
N LEU A 376 9.63 -10.63 21.33
CA LEU A 376 10.32 -10.72 20.04
C LEU A 376 11.80 -10.34 20.16
N LEU A 377 12.12 -9.28 20.88
CA LEU A 377 13.52 -8.91 21.14
C LEU A 377 14.26 -9.99 21.93
N ALA A 378 13.65 -10.55 22.98
CA ALA A 378 14.25 -11.62 23.78
C ALA A 378 14.46 -12.93 22.99
N ILE A 379 13.54 -13.23 22.06
CA ILE A 379 13.61 -14.40 21.17
C ILE A 379 14.73 -14.21 20.13
N VAL A 380 14.82 -13.03 19.54
CA VAL A 380 15.77 -12.68 18.46
C VAL A 380 17.19 -12.45 19.01
N GLY A 381 17.33 -12.03 20.27
CA GLY A 381 18.61 -11.78 20.93
C GLY A 381 19.02 -10.32 20.82
#